data_AF-A0A538H8F7-F1
#
_entry.id   AF-A0A538H8F7-F1
#
_cell.length_a   1.000
_cell.length_b   1.000
_cell.length_c   1.000
_cell.angle_alpha   90.00
_cell.angle_beta   90.00
_cell.angle_gamma   90.00
#
_symmetry.space_group_name_H-M   'P 1'
#
loop_
_entity.id
_entity.type
_entity.pdbx_description
1 polymer ?
#
loop_
_entity_poly.entity_id
_entity_poly.type
_entity_poly.pdbx_seq_one_letter_code
_entity_poly.pdbx_strand_id
1 'polypeptide(L)'
;MLDPRRLRTDLDALRAAVARRGVDTTDLDRAAALDVLQRERARQRDDVRARVKALSKQVGEARRGGDEATAERLSAESRSLGEDEKRLDAEAEAAARELR
;
A
#
# COMPACT_ATOMS: atom_id res chain seq x y z
N MET A 1 -15.38 -8.92 13.41
CA MET A 1 -14.40 -8.69 12.33
C MET A 1 -14.58 -9.78 11.29
N LEU A 2 -14.93 -9.44 10.04
CA LEU A 2 -14.92 -10.40 8.94
C LEU A 2 -13.48 -10.93 8.75
N ASP A 3 -13.31 -12.22 8.48
CA ASP A 3 -12.01 -12.78 8.13
C ASP A 3 -11.62 -12.30 6.72
N PRO A 4 -10.58 -11.45 6.55
CA PRO A 4 -10.16 -10.96 5.24
C PRO A 4 -9.73 -12.09 4.31
N ARG A 5 -9.32 -13.25 4.83
CA ARG A 5 -9.01 -14.42 4.00
C ARG A 5 -10.25 -14.91 3.27
N ARG A 6 -11.41 -14.91 3.92
CA ARG A 6 -12.66 -15.37 3.30
C ARG A 6 -13.14 -14.43 2.20
N LEU A 7 -12.89 -13.12 2.32
CA LEU A 7 -13.12 -12.16 1.23
C LEU A 7 -12.24 -12.43 0.00
N ARG A 8 -11.12 -13.14 0.16
CA ARG A 8 -10.17 -13.43 -0.92
C ARG A 8 -10.39 -14.80 -1.56
N THR A 9 -10.80 -15.79 -0.78
CA THR A 9 -10.94 -17.18 -1.25
C THR A 9 -12.38 -17.53 -1.62
N ASP A 10 -13.36 -16.96 -0.93
CA ASP A 10 -14.74 -17.45 -0.94
C ASP A 10 -15.78 -16.33 -1.14
N LEU A 11 -15.40 -15.20 -1.76
CA LEU A 11 -16.28 -14.04 -1.92
C LEU A 11 -17.59 -14.40 -2.62
N ASP A 12 -17.52 -15.15 -3.72
CA ASP A 12 -18.71 -15.58 -4.48
C ASP A 12 -19.62 -16.50 -3.66
N ALA A 13 -19.02 -17.41 -2.89
CA ALA A 13 -19.76 -18.32 -2.01
C ALA A 13 -20.43 -17.57 -0.86
N LEU A 14 -19.76 -16.56 -0.30
CA LEU A 14 -20.32 -15.65 0.72
C LEU A 14 -21.47 -14.83 0.13
N ARG A 15 -21.28 -14.23 -1.05
CA ARG A 15 -22.29 -13.46 -1.77
C ARG A 15 -23.55 -14.29 -2.01
N ALA A 16 -23.39 -15.51 -2.51
CA ALA A 16 -24.49 -16.43 -2.74
C ALA A 16 -25.20 -16.83 -1.43
N ALA A 17 -24.46 -17.08 -0.35
CA ALA A 17 -25.04 -17.45 0.94
C ALA A 17 -25.84 -16.29 1.59
N VAL A 18 -25.35 -15.05 1.45
CA VAL A 18 -25.99 -13.84 1.97
C VAL A 18 -27.21 -13.45 1.13
N ALA A 19 -27.10 -13.50 -0.20
CA ALA A 19 -28.21 -13.23 -1.12
C ALA A 19 -29.38 -14.21 -0.93
N ARG A 20 -29.11 -15.50 -0.66
CA ARG A 20 -30.16 -16.49 -0.33
C ARG A 20 -30.97 -16.14 0.91
N ARG A 21 -30.42 -15.33 1.82
CA ARG A 21 -31.10 -14.83 3.01
C ARG A 21 -31.83 -13.51 2.78
N GLY A 22 -31.84 -13.01 1.54
CA GLY A 22 -32.44 -11.72 1.18
C GLY A 22 -31.68 -10.51 1.74
N VAL A 23 -30.43 -10.69 2.14
CA VAL A 23 -29.58 -9.64 2.70
C VAL A 23 -28.77 -9.01 1.57
N ASP A 24 -28.61 -7.68 1.61
CA ASP A 24 -27.78 -6.94 0.66
C ASP A 24 -26.31 -7.36 0.78
N THR A 25 -25.67 -7.57 -0.37
CA THR A 25 -24.25 -7.97 -0.47
C THR A 25 -23.33 -6.79 -0.75
N THR A 26 -23.86 -5.57 -0.91
CA THR A 26 -23.06 -4.37 -1.23
C THR A 26 -21.93 -4.15 -0.23
N ASP A 27 -22.16 -4.42 1.05
CA ASP A 27 -21.12 -4.31 2.08
C ASP A 27 -20.01 -5.36 1.92
N LEU A 28 -20.32 -6.56 1.40
CA LEU A 28 -19.30 -7.58 1.09
C LEU A 28 -18.45 -7.15 -0.10
N ASP A 29 -19.08 -6.60 -1.14
CA ASP A 29 -18.39 -6.11 -2.33
C ASP A 29 -17.48 -4.91 -1.96
N ARG A 30 -17.97 -4.00 -1.11
CA ARG A 30 -17.18 -2.88 -0.56
C ARG A 30 -16.00 -3.39 0.28
N ALA A 31 -16.23 -4.36 1.16
CA ALA A 31 -15.18 -4.95 1.99
C ALA A 31 -14.09 -5.63 1.13
N ALA A 32 -14.48 -6.34 0.07
CA ALA A 32 -13.54 -6.95 -0.87
C ALA A 32 -12.72 -5.89 -1.63
N ALA A 33 -13.36 -4.79 -2.07
CA ALA A 33 -12.66 -3.68 -2.73
C ALA A 33 -11.66 -2.99 -1.80
N LEU A 34 -12.03 -2.75 -0.54
CA LEU A 34 -11.14 -2.17 0.47
C LEU A 34 -9.95 -3.09 0.77
N ASP A 35 -10.15 -4.41 0.82
CA ASP A 35 -9.06 -5.38 0.98
C ASP A 35 -8.06 -5.35 -0.20
N VAL A 36 -8.55 -5.24 -1.44
CA VAL A 36 -7.71 -5.10 -2.63
C VAL A 36 -6.90 -3.80 -2.55
N LEU A 37 -7.59 -2.68 -2.31
CA LEU A 37 -6.95 -1.36 -2.20
C LEU A 37 -5.87 -1.34 -1.11
N GLN A 38 -6.18 -1.86 0.08
CA GLN A 38 -5.26 -1.94 1.19
C GLN A 38 -3.96 -2.66 0.81
N ARG A 39 -4.08 -3.81 0.13
CA ARG A 39 -2.93 -4.62 -0.29
C ARG A 39 -2.13 -3.96 -1.40
N GLU A 40 -2.79 -3.36 -2.38
CA GLU A 40 -2.13 -2.65 -3.47
C GLU A 40 -1.31 -1.46 -2.95
N ARG A 41 -1.88 -0.65 -2.05
CA ARG A 41 -1.17 0.48 -1.43
C ARG A 41 -0.02 0.02 -0.54
N ALA A 42 -0.22 -1.04 0.23
CA ALA A 42 0.86 -1.63 1.04
C ALA A 42 2.03 -2.11 0.17
N ARG A 43 1.75 -2.79 -0.95
CA ARG A 43 2.77 -3.24 -1.90
C ARG A 43 3.52 -2.07 -2.53
N GLN A 44 2.79 -1.06 -3.03
CA GLN A 44 3.38 0.13 -3.64
C GLN A 44 4.27 0.88 -2.63
N ARG A 45 3.84 1.01 -1.38
CA ARG A 45 4.63 1.59 -0.30
C ARG A 45 5.93 0.81 -0.09
N ASP A 46 5.87 -0.51 -0.05
CA ASP A 46 7.06 -1.34 0.19
C ASP A 46 8.06 -1.26 -0.98
N ASP A 47 7.57 -1.17 -2.22
CA ASP A 47 8.40 -0.89 -3.40
C ASP A 47 9.07 0.50 -3.30
N VAL A 48 8.34 1.53 -2.88
CA VAL A 48 8.89 2.88 -2.66
C VAL A 48 9.93 2.88 -1.54
N ARG A 49 9.69 2.19 -0.42
CA ARG A 49 10.67 2.01 0.67
C ARG A 49 11.97 1.39 0.19
N ALA A 50 11.88 0.39 -0.69
CA ALA A 50 13.06 -0.24 -1.28
C ALA A 50 13.85 0.76 -2.13
N ARG A 51 13.17 1.60 -2.94
CA ARG A 51 13.80 2.65 -3.75
C ARG A 51 14.45 3.72 -2.90
N VAL A 52 13.78 4.22 -1.86
CA VAL A 52 14.33 5.20 -0.91
C VAL A 52 15.61 4.68 -0.26
N LYS A 53 15.63 3.41 0.17
CA LYS A 53 16.83 2.76 0.73
C LYS A 53 17.98 2.68 -0.29
N ALA A 54 17.68 2.34 -1.54
CA ALA A 54 18.67 2.27 -2.60
C ALA A 54 19.27 3.66 -2.91
N LEU A 55 18.42 4.68 -3.07
CA LEU A 55 18.86 6.07 -3.28
C LEU A 55 19.70 6.58 -2.10
N SER A 56 19.28 6.30 -0.86
CA SER A 56 20.02 6.69 0.34
C SER A 56 21.45 6.12 0.35
N LYS A 57 21.63 4.87 -0.12
CA LYS A 57 22.96 4.26 -0.27
C LYS A 57 23.78 5.00 -1.33
N GLN A 58 23.19 5.29 -2.49
CA GLN A 58 23.85 6.00 -3.58
C GLN A 58 24.24 7.45 -3.20
N VAL A 59 23.43 8.15 -2.41
CA VAL A 59 23.77 9.45 -1.83
C VAL A 59 25.04 9.34 -0.98
N GLY A 60 25.11 8.34 -0.11
CA GLY A 60 26.29 8.11 0.73
C GLY A 60 27.54 7.78 -0.09
N GLU A 61 27.40 7.03 -1.18
CA GLU A 61 28.49 6.74 -2.12
C GLU A 61 28.97 8.00 -2.84
N ALA A 62 28.05 8.83 -3.36
CA ALA A 62 28.37 10.09 -4.03
C ALA A 62 29.10 11.07 -3.11
N ARG A 63 28.62 11.23 -1.87
CA ARG A 63 29.28 12.09 -0.85
C ARG A 63 30.69 11.61 -0.51
N ARG A 64 30.89 10.29 -0.36
CA ARG A 64 32.24 9.74 -0.14
C ARG A 64 33.15 9.95 -1.34
N GLY A 65 32.60 9.96 -2.55
CA GLY A 65 33.31 10.26 -3.79
C GLY A 65 33.54 11.75 -4.06
N GLY A 66 33.01 12.65 -3.22
CA GLY A 66 33.10 14.10 -3.42
C GLY A 66 32.19 14.67 -4.51
N ASP A 67 31.26 13.87 -5.05
CA ASP A 67 30.28 14.32 -6.04
C ASP A 67 29.03 14.88 -5.35
N GLU A 68 29.15 16.12 -4.87
CA GLU A 68 28.07 16.78 -4.14
C GLU A 68 26.84 17.05 -5.03
N ALA A 69 27.04 17.32 -6.32
CA ALA A 69 25.95 17.56 -7.26
C ALA A 69 25.06 16.31 -7.44
N THR A 70 25.68 15.12 -7.59
CA THR A 70 24.94 13.86 -7.63
C THR A 70 24.31 13.53 -6.29
N ALA A 71 25.01 13.76 -5.18
CA ALA A 71 24.46 13.54 -3.84
C ALA A 71 23.19 14.37 -3.59
N GLU A 72 23.20 15.65 -3.99
CA GLU A 72 22.05 16.55 -3.80
C GLU A 72 20.86 16.15 -4.68
N ARG A 73 21.11 15.82 -5.97
CA ARG A 73 20.06 15.31 -6.88
C ARG A 73 19.39 14.05 -6.34
N LEU A 74 20.18 13.05 -5.94
CA LEU A 74 19.66 11.79 -5.41
C LEU A 74 18.95 11.98 -4.06
N SER A 75 19.42 12.93 -3.24
CA SER A 75 18.77 13.28 -1.97
C SER A 75 17.41 13.92 -2.20
N ALA A 76 17.27 14.80 -3.20
CA ALA A 76 16.00 15.40 -3.56
C ALA A 76 14.98 14.33 -4.04
N GLU A 77 15.42 13.41 -4.89
CA GLU A 77 14.59 12.28 -5.34
C GLU A 77 14.16 11.39 -4.16
N SER A 78 15.10 11.06 -3.27
CA SER A 78 14.80 10.25 -2.07
C SER A 78 13.79 10.92 -1.15
N ARG A 79 13.79 12.25 -1.03
CA ARG A 79 12.81 12.99 -0.22
C ARG A 79 11.42 12.95 -0.84
N SER A 80 11.33 13.18 -2.15
CA SER A 80 10.06 13.11 -2.89
C SER A 80 9.43 11.71 -2.78
N LEU A 81 10.22 10.64 -2.95
CA LEU A 81 9.74 9.28 -2.74
C LEU A 81 9.34 9.01 -1.28
N GLY A 82 10.00 9.65 -0.31
CA GLY A 82 9.60 9.56 1.10
C GLY A 82 8.23 10.21 1.40
N GLU A 83 7.82 11.22 0.64
CA GLU A 83 6.47 11.80 0.72
C GLU A 83 5.43 10.86 0.11
N ASP A 84 5.74 10.25 -1.03
CA ASP A 84 4.91 9.24 -1.67
C ASP A 84 4.73 8.01 -0.76
N GLU A 85 5.80 7.57 -0.09
CA GLU A 85 5.73 6.50 0.91
C GLU A 85 4.69 6.80 2.00
N LYS A 86 4.76 8.00 2.59
CA LYS A 86 3.85 8.41 3.66
C LYS A 86 2.40 8.46 3.17
N ARG A 87 2.17 8.95 1.96
CA ARG A 87 0.84 8.98 1.34
C ARG A 87 0.29 7.56 1.16
N LEU A 88 1.08 6.66 0.58
CA LEU A 88 0.68 5.26 0.36
C LEU A 88 0.42 4.52 1.68
N ASP A 89 1.21 4.80 2.72
CA ASP A 89 1.01 4.24 4.05
C ASP A 89 -0.32 4.71 4.66
N ALA A 90 -0.61 6.01 4.60
CA ALA A 90 -1.87 6.59 5.07
C ALA A 90 -3.09 6.01 4.31
N GLU A 91 -3.00 5.84 2.99
CA GLU A 91 -4.04 5.22 2.17
C GLU A 91 -4.27 3.75 2.55
N ALA A 92 -3.19 2.97 2.72
CA ALA A 92 -3.28 1.58 3.14
C ALA A 92 -3.92 1.46 4.54
N GLU A 93 -3.53 2.34 5.47
CA GLU A 93 -4.13 2.35 6.80
C GLU A 93 -5.60 2.79 6.79
N ALA A 94 -5.97 3.75 5.95
CA ALA A 94 -7.36 4.19 5.82
C ALA A 94 -8.25 3.04 5.32
N ALA A 95 -7.82 2.34 4.27
CA ALA A 95 -8.52 1.16 3.77
C ALA A 95 -8.62 0.05 4.82
N ALA A 96 -7.55 -0.18 5.59
CA ALA A 96 -7.54 -1.17 6.68
C ALA A 96 -8.47 -0.78 7.85
N ARG A 97 -8.59 0.52 8.16
CA ARG A 97 -9.50 1.03 9.19
C ARG A 97 -10.96 0.89 8.76
N GLU A 98 -11.28 1.20 7.51
CA GLU A 98 -12.63 1.08 6.97
C GLU A 98 -13.11 -0.38 6.87
N LEU A 99 -12.18 -1.34 6.76
CA LEU A 99 -12.48 -2.78 6.72
C LEU A 99 -12.81 -3.39 8.10
N ARG A 100 -12.44 -2.75 9.21
CA ARG A 100 -12.56 -3.31 10.57
C ARG A 100 -13.95 -3.17 11.17
#